data_AF-A0AAF0RZ96-F1
#
_entry.id   AF-A0AAF0RZ96-F1
#
_cell.length_a   1.000
_cell.length_b   1.000
_cell.length_c   1.000
_cell.angle_alpha   90.00
_cell.angle_beta   90.00
_cell.angle_gamma   90.00
#
_symmetry.space_group_name_H-M   'P 1'
#
loop_
_entity.id
_entity.type
_entity.pdbx_description
1 polymer ?
#
loop_
_entity_poly.entity_id
_entity_poly.type
_entity_poly.pdbx_seq_one_letter_code
_entity_poly.pdbx_strand_id
1 'polypeptide(L)'
;MTRVIAHRGASGHRPEHSRSAYELAVELGADAIEPDLVPTKDGVLVLRHENEVSGTTDVADHPEFAHLRTTKTVDGQRVTGWFTEDFTWDELRTLRVRERLPQLRPASAAHDGEDGVLRLEDLLGILDAAPRPVGLVAEVKHAHFFEQAGLPLAELLDDALGATGWRGDDRLTIESFEKTVLRQLGSLGTGGRLVYLQEARGSAADEVAAHGSAAPSWASERTDAALAGFAGEFHGISVDLKTLMAGVDSAAVADPRPIRSVIVERAHAAGLAVYTWTLRPENRFLPAPLRRGGDVAAHGDWERWFTSVLRTGVDGVFADHPDLAVRARSLVGG
;
A
#
# COMPACT_ATOMS: atom_id res chain seq x y z
N MET A 1 -14.99 13.32 -4.66
CA MET A 1 -14.31 12.76 -5.86
C MET A 1 -13.26 11.79 -5.35
N THR A 2 -13.13 10.61 -5.96
CA THR A 2 -12.20 9.58 -5.52
C THR A 2 -10.74 10.06 -5.57
N ARG A 3 -9.97 9.76 -4.53
CA ARG A 3 -8.53 10.01 -4.47
C ARG A 3 -7.77 8.96 -5.29
N VAL A 4 -6.79 9.38 -6.06
CA VAL A 4 -5.80 8.53 -6.73
C VAL A 4 -4.55 8.50 -5.86
N ILE A 5 -4.22 7.32 -5.35
CA ILE A 5 -3.08 7.08 -4.48
C ILE A 5 -2.05 6.29 -5.30
N ALA A 6 -0.85 6.85 -5.43
CA ALA A 6 0.24 6.20 -6.14
C ALA A 6 0.82 5.09 -5.26
N HIS A 7 0.48 3.84 -5.60
CA HIS A 7 0.84 2.66 -4.83
C HIS A 7 2.33 2.37 -5.01
N ARG A 8 3.09 2.60 -3.94
CA ARG A 8 4.57 2.54 -3.91
C ARG A 8 5.23 3.53 -4.87
N GLY A 9 4.57 4.67 -5.11
CA GLY A 9 4.90 5.63 -6.15
C GLY A 9 4.34 5.23 -7.52
N ALA A 10 4.94 5.71 -8.59
CA ALA A 10 4.61 5.33 -9.97
C ALA A 10 5.21 3.97 -10.34
N SER A 11 4.90 2.93 -9.53
CA SER A 11 5.54 1.60 -9.56
C SER A 11 5.30 0.79 -10.86
N GLY A 12 4.37 1.24 -11.71
CA GLY A 12 4.21 0.74 -13.08
C GLY A 12 5.30 1.22 -14.04
N HIS A 13 5.93 2.35 -13.71
CA HIS A 13 6.89 3.06 -14.56
C HIS A 13 8.33 3.00 -14.02
N ARG A 14 8.51 2.85 -12.71
CA ARG A 14 9.80 2.84 -12.01
C ARG A 14 9.81 1.78 -10.91
N PRO A 15 10.98 1.27 -10.48
CA PRO A 15 11.09 0.38 -9.33
C PRO A 15 10.34 0.95 -8.12
N GLU A 16 9.55 0.13 -7.46
CA GLU A 16 8.71 0.57 -6.35
C GLU A 16 9.53 1.12 -5.17
N HIS A 17 8.95 2.08 -4.43
CA HIS A 17 9.59 2.78 -3.31
C HIS A 17 10.92 3.46 -3.65
N SER A 18 11.14 3.79 -4.92
CA SER A 18 12.30 4.56 -5.35
C SER A 18 12.00 6.06 -5.34
N ARG A 19 13.06 6.88 -5.25
CA ARG A 19 12.92 8.35 -5.36
C ARG A 19 12.27 8.73 -6.69
N SER A 20 12.73 8.14 -7.79
CA SER A 20 12.18 8.42 -9.12
C SER A 20 10.71 8.00 -9.24
N ALA A 21 10.27 6.90 -8.62
CA ALA A 21 8.86 6.51 -8.60
C ALA A 21 7.99 7.54 -7.85
N TYR A 22 8.48 8.09 -6.74
CA TYR A 22 7.73 9.07 -5.95
C TYR A 22 7.65 10.43 -6.62
N GLU A 23 8.78 10.95 -7.13
CA GLU A 23 8.80 12.22 -7.85
C GLU A 23 7.91 12.14 -9.11
N LEU A 24 7.99 11.05 -9.87
CA LEU A 24 7.12 10.82 -11.02
C LEU A 24 5.64 10.73 -10.62
N ALA A 25 5.29 10.11 -9.49
CA ALA A 25 3.91 10.07 -9.03
C ALA A 25 3.33 11.46 -8.73
N VAL A 26 4.15 12.36 -8.14
CA VAL A 26 3.77 13.77 -7.94
C VAL A 26 3.49 14.44 -9.27
N GLU A 27 4.39 14.28 -10.24
CA GLU A 27 4.27 14.85 -11.60
C GLU A 27 3.03 14.34 -12.34
N LEU A 28 2.74 13.05 -12.23
CA LEU A 28 1.59 12.40 -12.89
C LEU A 28 0.23 12.72 -12.24
N GLY A 29 0.20 13.55 -11.20
CA GLY A 29 -1.04 14.08 -10.64
C GLY A 29 -1.68 13.21 -9.56
N ALA A 30 -0.95 12.30 -8.91
CA ALA A 30 -1.46 11.52 -7.78
C ALA A 30 -1.85 12.44 -6.60
N ASP A 31 -3.01 12.23 -5.98
CA ASP A 31 -3.43 13.07 -4.84
C ASP A 31 -2.68 12.70 -3.56
N ALA A 32 -2.21 11.46 -3.47
CA ALA A 32 -1.37 10.96 -2.38
C ALA A 32 -0.39 9.90 -2.88
N ILE A 33 0.65 9.66 -2.08
CA ILE A 33 1.63 8.59 -2.28
C ILE A 33 1.53 7.61 -1.13
N GLU A 34 1.57 6.32 -1.45
CA GLU A 34 1.65 5.25 -0.47
C GLU A 34 3.08 4.69 -0.39
N PRO A 35 3.71 4.76 0.80
CA PRO A 35 4.82 3.89 1.15
C PRO A 35 4.41 2.77 2.10
N ASP A 36 5.16 1.68 2.03
CA ASP A 36 5.17 0.59 2.99
C ASP A 36 6.33 0.79 3.97
N LEU A 37 6.07 0.67 5.27
CA LEU A 37 7.04 0.96 6.33
C LEU A 37 7.48 -0.33 7.05
N VAL A 38 8.79 -0.55 7.04
CA VAL A 38 9.47 -1.56 7.86
C VAL A 38 10.68 -0.93 8.55
N PRO A 39 11.07 -1.37 9.75
CA PRO A 39 12.20 -0.80 10.47
C PRO A 39 13.53 -1.48 10.10
N THR A 40 14.62 -0.74 10.24
CA THR A 40 15.98 -1.28 10.35
C THR A 40 16.28 -1.73 11.79
N LYS A 41 17.41 -2.41 11.98
CA LYS A 41 17.90 -2.85 13.30
C LYS A 41 18.05 -1.70 14.31
N ASP A 42 18.42 -0.53 13.82
CA ASP A 42 18.61 0.71 14.57
C ASP A 42 17.37 1.62 14.58
N GLY A 43 16.20 1.09 14.19
CA GLY A 43 14.90 1.75 14.36
C GLY A 43 14.55 2.80 13.31
N VAL A 44 15.27 2.86 12.18
CA VAL A 44 14.93 3.77 11.07
C VAL A 44 13.83 3.14 10.22
N LEU A 45 12.75 3.89 9.95
CA LEU A 45 11.68 3.45 9.08
C LEU A 45 12.08 3.58 7.61
N VAL A 46 12.21 2.45 6.94
CA VAL A 46 12.59 2.37 5.51
C VAL A 46 11.40 1.98 4.65
N LEU A 47 11.44 2.44 3.40
CA LEU A 47 10.32 2.34 2.47
C LEU A 47 10.43 1.07 1.65
N ARG A 48 9.77 -0.01 2.07
CA ARG A 48 9.80 -1.33 1.42
C ARG A 48 8.55 -2.14 1.73
N HIS A 49 7.96 -2.75 0.68
CA HIS A 49 6.77 -3.58 0.82
C HIS A 49 6.93 -4.83 1.68
N GLU A 50 8.12 -5.41 1.74
CA GLU A 50 8.40 -6.54 2.62
C GLU A 50 9.71 -6.24 3.34
N ASN A 51 9.83 -6.76 4.55
CA ASN A 51 11.08 -6.68 5.29
C ASN A 51 12.15 -7.57 4.67
N GLU A 52 11.77 -8.63 3.94
CA GLU A 52 12.67 -9.38 3.06
C GLU A 52 12.99 -8.56 1.78
N VAL A 53 14.28 -8.34 1.52
CA VAL A 53 14.73 -7.41 0.47
C VAL A 53 15.44 -8.06 -0.72
N SER A 54 15.57 -9.38 -0.79
CA SER A 54 16.27 -10.11 -1.88
C SER A 54 15.71 -9.78 -3.26
N GLY A 55 14.38 -9.77 -3.39
CA GLY A 55 13.71 -9.65 -4.69
C GLY A 55 13.62 -8.23 -5.24
N THR A 56 14.08 -7.24 -4.48
CA THR A 56 13.76 -5.82 -4.69
C THR A 56 14.97 -4.92 -4.43
N THR A 57 16.11 -5.51 -4.12
CA THR A 57 17.41 -4.83 -4.05
C THR A 57 18.49 -5.65 -4.72
N ASP A 58 19.68 -5.10 -4.80
CA ASP A 58 20.91 -5.77 -5.21
C ASP A 58 21.63 -6.51 -4.07
N VAL A 59 21.04 -6.70 -2.88
CA VAL A 59 21.71 -7.30 -1.70
C VAL A 59 22.43 -8.62 -1.97
N ALA A 60 21.90 -9.45 -2.89
CA ALA A 60 22.51 -10.73 -3.24
C ALA A 60 23.88 -10.58 -3.96
N ASP A 61 24.14 -9.41 -4.53
CA ASP A 61 25.38 -9.04 -5.23
C ASP A 61 26.41 -8.39 -4.29
N HIS A 62 26.12 -8.32 -2.99
CA HIS A 62 27.00 -7.77 -1.93
C HIS A 62 27.55 -8.88 -1.01
N PRO A 63 28.73 -9.47 -1.30
CA PRO A 63 29.36 -10.51 -0.49
C PRO A 63 29.55 -10.14 0.99
N GLU A 64 29.76 -8.87 1.30
CA GLU A 64 29.87 -8.37 2.68
C GLU A 64 28.61 -8.67 3.50
N PHE A 65 27.44 -8.74 2.88
CA PHE A 65 26.17 -9.04 3.53
C PHE A 65 25.76 -10.51 3.45
N ALA A 66 26.56 -11.38 2.83
CA ALA A 66 26.22 -12.80 2.69
C ALA A 66 25.95 -13.50 4.05
N HIS A 67 26.62 -13.04 5.11
CA HIS A 67 26.47 -13.55 6.47
C HIS A 67 25.13 -13.18 7.14
N LEU A 68 24.41 -12.18 6.63
CA LEU A 68 23.09 -11.76 7.13
C LEU A 68 21.94 -12.57 6.51
N ARG A 69 22.22 -13.36 5.47
CA ARG A 69 21.20 -14.19 4.83
C ARG A 69 20.71 -15.27 5.81
N THR A 70 19.42 -15.24 6.14
CA THR A 70 18.84 -16.14 7.15
C THR A 70 17.45 -16.62 6.77
N THR A 71 16.82 -17.44 7.61
CA THR A 71 15.42 -17.87 7.47
C THR A 71 14.62 -17.45 8.69
N LYS A 72 13.55 -16.70 8.48
CA LYS A 72 12.63 -16.23 9.53
C LYS A 72 11.21 -16.72 9.27
N THR A 73 10.39 -16.73 10.32
CA THR A 73 8.95 -16.92 10.19
C THR A 73 8.29 -15.56 10.40
N VAL A 74 7.79 -14.96 9.31
CA VAL A 74 7.07 -13.68 9.32
C VAL A 74 5.60 -14.00 9.10
N ASP A 75 4.73 -13.63 10.04
CA ASP A 75 3.28 -13.88 10.00
C ASP A 75 2.89 -15.33 9.66
N GLY A 76 3.64 -16.27 10.24
CA GLY A 76 3.45 -17.71 10.03
C GLY A 76 4.05 -18.27 8.73
N GLN A 77 4.64 -17.44 7.88
CA GLN A 77 5.31 -17.85 6.65
C GLN A 77 6.82 -17.95 6.84
N ARG A 78 7.42 -19.09 6.46
CA ARG A 78 8.88 -19.24 6.45
C ARG A 78 9.47 -18.58 5.21
N VAL A 79 10.31 -17.58 5.40
CA VAL A 79 10.96 -16.81 4.34
C VAL A 79 12.47 -16.89 4.52
N THR A 80 13.21 -17.07 3.42
CA THR A 80 14.68 -17.11 3.42
C THR A 80 15.23 -16.00 2.55
N GLY A 81 16.09 -15.15 3.11
CA GLY A 81 16.59 -13.98 2.42
C GLY A 81 17.36 -13.05 3.34
N TRP A 82 17.33 -11.75 3.04
CA TRP A 82 17.93 -10.69 3.84
C TRP A 82 16.82 -9.78 4.35
N PHE A 83 16.83 -9.45 5.63
CA PHE A 83 15.72 -8.75 6.27
C PHE A 83 16.13 -7.38 6.77
N THR A 84 15.31 -6.35 6.59
CA THR A 84 15.63 -4.96 6.96
C THR A 84 16.05 -4.84 8.42
N GLU A 85 15.42 -5.58 9.33
CA GLU A 85 15.73 -5.56 10.76
C GLU A 85 17.06 -6.24 11.14
N ASP A 86 17.76 -6.85 10.18
CA ASP A 86 19.14 -7.35 10.37
C ASP A 86 20.22 -6.34 9.96
N PHE A 87 19.84 -5.25 9.28
CA PHE A 87 20.74 -4.17 8.84
C PHE A 87 20.57 -2.93 9.69
N THR A 88 21.66 -2.20 9.93
CA THR A 88 21.58 -0.77 10.28
C THR A 88 21.18 0.06 9.06
N TRP A 89 20.68 1.28 9.27
CA TRP A 89 20.42 2.20 8.16
C TRP A 89 21.66 2.47 7.32
N ASP A 90 22.83 2.62 7.96
CA ASP A 90 24.09 2.89 7.27
C ASP A 90 24.52 1.76 6.33
N GLU A 91 24.21 0.51 6.66
CA GLU A 91 24.41 -0.64 5.77
C GLU A 91 23.34 -0.67 4.67
N LEU A 92 22.06 -0.56 5.05
CA LEU A 92 20.96 -0.75 4.10
C LEU A 92 20.92 0.33 3.01
N ARG A 93 21.27 1.58 3.34
CA ARG A 93 21.32 2.69 2.38
C ARG A 93 22.40 2.53 1.29
N THR A 94 23.31 1.56 1.43
CA THR A 94 24.32 1.27 0.41
C THR A 94 23.74 0.50 -0.78
N LEU A 95 22.65 -0.23 -0.56
CA LEU A 95 21.98 -1.04 -1.58
C LEU A 95 21.30 -0.17 -2.65
N ARG A 96 21.00 -0.78 -3.79
CA ARG A 96 20.17 -0.20 -4.85
C ARG A 96 18.88 -0.98 -5.02
N VAL A 97 17.83 -0.25 -5.37
CA VAL A 97 16.49 -0.83 -5.57
C VAL A 97 16.34 -1.45 -6.96
N ARG A 98 15.47 -2.45 -7.07
CA ARG A 98 15.17 -3.20 -8.30
C ARG A 98 13.66 -3.43 -8.45
N GLU A 99 13.21 -3.52 -9.70
CA GLU A 99 11.86 -3.90 -10.07
C GLU A 99 11.57 -5.35 -9.65
N ARG A 100 10.46 -5.55 -8.94
CA ARG A 100 10.06 -6.87 -8.41
C ARG A 100 9.40 -7.76 -9.47
N LEU A 101 8.90 -7.18 -10.56
CA LEU A 101 8.22 -7.85 -11.68
C LEU A 101 8.95 -7.62 -13.02
N PRO A 102 10.26 -7.89 -13.15
CA PRO A 102 11.03 -7.44 -14.32
C PRO A 102 10.58 -8.09 -15.63
N GLN A 103 9.99 -9.29 -15.58
CA GLN A 103 9.41 -9.94 -16.77
C GLN A 103 8.09 -9.31 -17.20
N LEU A 104 7.34 -8.70 -16.27
CA LEU A 104 6.08 -8.02 -16.57
C LEU A 104 6.31 -6.55 -16.92
N ARG A 105 7.32 -5.92 -16.31
CA ARG A 105 7.63 -4.49 -16.41
C ARG A 105 9.07 -4.24 -16.83
N PRO A 106 9.50 -4.69 -18.02
CA PRO A 106 10.88 -4.49 -18.48
C PRO A 106 11.26 -3.02 -18.62
N ALA A 107 10.29 -2.13 -18.88
CA ALA A 107 10.54 -0.68 -18.93
C ALA A 107 10.85 -0.08 -17.55
N SER A 108 10.20 -0.57 -16.48
CA SER A 108 10.52 -0.21 -15.10
C SER A 108 11.87 -0.80 -14.69
N ALA A 109 12.10 -2.09 -14.99
CA ALA A 109 13.36 -2.77 -14.70
C ALA A 109 14.59 -2.17 -15.40
N ALA A 110 14.40 -1.38 -16.46
CA ALA A 110 15.48 -0.62 -17.09
C ALA A 110 16.10 0.45 -16.16
N HIS A 111 15.40 0.80 -15.07
CA HIS A 111 15.84 1.74 -14.04
C HIS A 111 16.42 1.02 -12.79
N ASP A 112 16.59 -0.30 -12.83
CA ASP A 112 17.23 -1.04 -11.74
C ASP A 112 18.62 -0.48 -11.45
N GLY A 113 18.94 -0.25 -10.17
CA GLY A 113 20.25 0.26 -9.78
C GLY A 113 20.39 1.78 -9.76
N GLU A 114 19.42 2.53 -10.30
CA GLU A 114 19.50 4.01 -10.36
C GLU A 114 19.30 4.66 -8.98
N ASP A 115 18.33 4.17 -8.22
CA ASP A 115 17.96 4.71 -6.91
C ASP A 115 18.46 3.85 -5.74
N GLY A 116 18.68 4.49 -4.60
CA GLY A 116 18.97 3.82 -3.32
C GLY A 116 17.71 3.57 -2.49
N VAL A 117 17.85 2.79 -1.41
CA VAL A 117 16.79 2.63 -0.40
C VAL A 117 16.52 3.98 0.26
N LEU A 118 15.24 4.28 0.52
CA LEU A 118 14.79 5.49 1.18
C LEU A 118 14.28 5.21 2.60
N ARG A 119 14.39 6.22 3.46
CA ARG A 119 13.68 6.28 4.75
C ARG A 119 12.47 7.21 4.66
N LEU A 120 11.56 7.11 5.63
CA LEU A 120 10.33 7.89 5.66
C LEU A 120 10.58 9.40 5.47
N GLU A 121 11.59 9.95 6.15
CA GLU A 121 11.92 11.37 6.09
C GLU A 121 12.30 11.84 4.67
N ASP A 122 12.88 10.96 3.85
CA ASP A 122 13.23 11.30 2.46
C ASP A 122 11.96 11.51 1.62
N LEU A 123 10.94 10.67 1.81
CA LEU A 123 9.65 10.83 1.13
C LEU A 123 8.88 12.04 1.65
N LEU A 124 8.87 12.27 2.98
CA LEU A 124 8.23 13.47 3.54
C LEU A 124 8.85 14.75 2.96
N GLY A 125 10.17 14.78 2.77
CA GLY A 125 10.86 15.86 2.07
C GLY A 125 10.41 16.03 0.61
N ILE A 126 10.15 14.95 -0.13
CA ILE A 126 9.57 15.01 -1.48
C ILE A 126 8.16 15.61 -1.45
N LEU A 127 7.33 15.20 -0.48
CA LEU A 127 5.95 15.69 -0.34
C LEU A 127 5.88 17.17 0.04
N ASP A 128 6.79 17.65 0.90
CA ASP A 128 6.84 19.06 1.28
C ASP A 128 7.41 19.95 0.17
N ALA A 129 8.26 19.40 -0.69
CA ALA A 129 8.79 20.09 -1.88
C ALA A 129 7.83 20.05 -3.08
N ALA A 130 6.74 19.28 -3.02
CA ALA A 130 5.81 19.13 -4.14
C ALA A 130 5.15 20.48 -4.51
N PRO A 131 4.92 20.76 -5.81
CA PRO A 131 4.36 22.04 -6.27
C PRO A 131 2.87 22.23 -5.89
N ARG A 132 2.25 21.20 -5.33
CA ARG A 132 0.87 21.17 -4.83
C ARG A 132 0.82 20.28 -3.59
N PRO A 133 -0.19 20.43 -2.71
CA PRO A 133 -0.40 19.47 -1.63
C PRO A 133 -0.59 18.06 -2.18
N VAL A 134 0.27 17.14 -1.73
CA VAL A 134 0.18 15.69 -1.95
C VAL A 134 0.11 15.03 -0.58
N GLY A 135 -0.80 14.06 -0.42
CA GLY A 135 -0.95 13.31 0.82
C GLY A 135 -0.01 12.13 0.96
N LEU A 136 0.07 11.63 2.19
CA LEU A 136 0.76 10.39 2.54
C LEU A 136 -0.28 9.36 2.96
N VAL A 137 -0.19 8.15 2.43
CA VAL A 137 -0.95 7.00 2.92
C VAL A 137 0.05 5.94 3.35
N ALA A 138 0.53 6.00 4.58
CA ALA A 138 1.62 5.14 5.06
C ALA A 138 1.09 3.78 5.54
N GLU A 139 1.51 2.70 4.91
CA GLU A 139 1.21 1.33 5.36
C GLU A 139 2.24 0.85 6.39
N VAL A 140 1.78 0.41 7.56
CA VAL A 140 2.62 -0.21 8.59
C VAL A 140 2.58 -1.73 8.43
N LYS A 141 3.74 -2.34 8.15
CA LYS A 141 3.88 -3.77 7.83
C LYS A 141 4.34 -4.60 9.01
N HIS A 142 3.75 -5.79 9.17
CA HIS A 142 4.18 -6.83 10.13
C HIS A 142 4.41 -6.28 11.56
N ALA A 143 3.54 -5.40 12.02
CA ALA A 143 3.69 -4.69 13.29
C ALA A 143 3.84 -5.66 14.46
N HIS A 144 3.05 -6.73 14.52
CA HIS A 144 3.19 -7.73 15.57
C HIS A 144 4.55 -8.44 15.54
N PHE A 145 5.05 -8.79 14.35
CA PHE A 145 6.35 -9.43 14.19
C PHE A 145 7.49 -8.52 14.67
N PHE A 146 7.46 -7.24 14.32
CA PHE A 146 8.49 -6.29 14.73
C PHE A 146 8.41 -5.93 16.22
N GLU A 147 7.21 -5.83 16.78
CA GLU A 147 7.00 -5.66 18.22
C GLU A 147 7.70 -6.80 19.00
N GLN A 148 7.54 -8.05 18.56
CA GLN A 148 8.23 -9.21 19.15
C GLN A 148 9.76 -9.14 19.01
N ALA A 149 10.26 -8.46 17.98
CA ALA A 149 11.68 -8.22 17.77
C ALA A 149 12.21 -6.99 18.55
N GLY A 150 11.35 -6.30 19.31
CA GLY A 150 11.72 -5.09 20.06
C GLY A 150 11.82 -3.82 19.19
N LEU A 151 11.12 -3.81 18.05
CA LEU A 151 11.03 -2.68 17.11
C LEU A 151 9.57 -2.20 17.04
N PRO A 152 9.12 -1.39 18.01
CA PRO A 152 7.71 -1.03 18.15
C PRO A 152 7.30 0.01 17.10
N LEU A 153 6.66 -0.43 16.02
CA LEU A 153 6.43 0.40 14.83
C LEU A 153 5.50 1.60 15.06
N ALA A 154 4.57 1.53 16.01
CA ALA A 154 3.70 2.66 16.32
C ALA A 154 4.51 3.84 16.89
N GLU A 155 5.37 3.55 17.86
CA GLU A 155 6.25 4.53 18.51
C GLU A 155 7.29 5.07 17.53
N LEU A 156 7.93 4.19 16.75
CA LEU A 156 8.91 4.62 15.73
C LEU A 156 8.26 5.54 14.68
N LEU A 157 7.04 5.24 14.25
CA LEU A 157 6.31 6.08 13.29
C LEU A 157 5.88 7.42 13.93
N ASP A 158 5.33 7.40 15.13
CA ASP A 158 4.94 8.62 15.83
C ASP A 158 6.14 9.57 16.04
N ASP A 159 7.29 9.03 16.44
CA ASP A 159 8.53 9.79 16.62
C ASP A 159 9.03 10.39 15.30
N ALA A 160 9.07 9.59 14.22
CA ALA A 160 9.50 10.06 12.90
C ALA A 160 8.59 11.17 12.35
N LEU A 161 7.27 11.02 12.50
CA LEU A 161 6.28 12.04 12.13
C LEU A 161 6.41 13.30 12.99
N GLY A 162 6.69 13.14 14.30
CA GLY A 162 6.95 14.25 15.20
C GLY A 162 8.21 15.05 14.83
N ALA A 163 9.29 14.36 14.45
CA ALA A 163 10.55 14.97 14.06
C ALA A 163 10.48 15.73 12.73
N THR A 164 9.56 15.34 11.85
CA THR A 164 9.37 15.94 10.52
C THR A 164 8.21 16.94 10.45
N GLY A 165 7.45 17.10 11.53
CA GLY A 165 6.30 18.01 11.58
C GLY A 165 5.03 17.47 10.91
N TRP A 166 5.02 16.19 10.53
CA TRP A 166 3.88 15.51 9.91
C TRP A 166 2.88 14.92 10.91
N ARG A 167 3.21 14.89 12.22
CA ARG A 167 2.26 14.52 13.27
C ARG A 167 1.04 15.45 13.22
N GLY A 168 -0.16 14.87 13.07
CA GLY A 168 -1.41 15.62 12.97
C GLY A 168 -1.65 16.35 11.64
N ASP A 169 -0.83 16.14 10.61
CA ASP A 169 -1.07 16.73 9.29
C ASP A 169 -2.37 16.15 8.67
N ASP A 170 -3.26 17.01 8.17
CA ASP A 170 -4.55 16.61 7.57
C ASP A 170 -4.41 15.76 6.30
N ARG A 171 -3.21 15.77 5.69
CA ARG A 171 -2.83 15.00 4.52
C ARG A 171 -2.32 13.60 4.87
N LEU A 172 -2.16 13.28 6.15
CA LEU A 172 -1.71 11.99 6.64
C LEU A 172 -2.87 10.99 6.74
N THR A 173 -2.69 9.85 6.12
CA THR A 173 -3.42 8.62 6.39
C THR A 173 -2.41 7.54 6.76
N ILE A 174 -2.72 6.72 7.75
CA ILE A 174 -1.95 5.55 8.17
C ILE A 174 -2.86 4.33 8.00
N GLU A 175 -2.34 3.29 7.38
CA GLU A 175 -3.06 2.04 7.18
C GLU A 175 -2.26 0.83 7.63
N SER A 176 -2.96 -0.25 7.98
CA SER A 176 -2.34 -1.52 8.32
C SER A 176 -3.36 -2.64 8.24
N PHE A 177 -2.88 -3.86 7.99
CA PHE A 177 -3.66 -5.09 8.15
C PHE A 177 -3.85 -5.48 9.61
N GLU A 178 -3.16 -4.82 10.55
CA GLU A 178 -3.20 -5.14 11.98
C GLU A 178 -3.86 -3.99 12.75
N LYS A 179 -4.92 -4.31 13.50
CA LYS A 179 -5.69 -3.29 14.23
C LYS A 179 -4.94 -2.77 15.44
N THR A 180 -4.09 -3.60 16.04
CA THR A 180 -3.35 -3.27 17.26
C THR A 180 -2.47 -2.05 17.05
N VAL A 181 -1.71 -1.99 15.94
CA VAL A 181 -0.81 -0.87 15.65
C VAL A 181 -1.57 0.43 15.34
N LEU A 182 -2.72 0.34 14.65
CA LEU A 182 -3.58 1.50 14.42
C LEU A 182 -4.13 2.06 15.73
N ARG A 183 -4.53 1.20 16.66
CA ARG A 183 -5.01 1.60 18.01
C ARG A 183 -3.89 2.21 18.86
N GLN A 184 -2.68 1.69 18.76
CA GLN A 184 -1.50 2.27 19.43
C GLN A 184 -1.25 3.70 18.92
N LEU A 185 -1.21 3.90 17.60
CA LEU A 185 -1.05 5.24 16.98
C LEU A 185 -2.18 6.21 17.39
N GLY A 186 -3.43 5.73 17.41
CA GLY A 186 -4.57 6.50 17.92
C GLY A 186 -4.40 6.92 19.38
N SER A 187 -3.88 6.01 20.23
CA SER A 187 -3.64 6.26 21.66
C SER A 187 -2.47 7.21 21.91
N LEU A 188 -1.44 7.17 21.06
CA LEU A 188 -0.32 8.12 21.08
C LEU A 188 -0.73 9.53 20.64
N GLY A 189 -1.87 9.65 19.95
CA GLY A 189 -2.33 10.94 19.42
C GLY A 189 -1.53 11.37 18.18
N THR A 190 -1.01 10.42 17.40
CA THR A 190 -0.24 10.68 16.17
C THR A 190 -1.00 11.55 15.16
N GLY A 191 -2.34 11.48 15.19
CA GLY A 191 -3.22 12.20 14.28
C GLY A 191 -3.30 11.56 12.90
N GLY A 192 -3.85 12.28 11.93
CA GLY A 192 -4.16 11.74 10.61
C GLY A 192 -5.37 10.79 10.62
N ARG A 193 -5.63 10.16 9.47
CA ARG A 193 -6.70 9.17 9.31
C ARG A 193 -6.15 7.76 9.49
N LEU A 194 -6.85 6.93 10.25
CA LEU A 194 -6.52 5.50 10.43
C LEU A 194 -7.40 4.64 9.54
N VAL A 195 -6.80 3.77 8.72
CA VAL A 195 -7.52 2.91 7.76
C VAL A 195 -7.15 1.44 8.00
N TYR A 196 -8.16 0.59 8.21
CA TYR A 196 -7.95 -0.84 8.41
C TYR A 196 -7.96 -1.59 7.07
N LEU A 197 -6.82 -2.18 6.69
CA LEU A 197 -6.68 -3.01 5.49
C LEU A 197 -7.28 -4.40 5.74
N GLN A 198 -8.01 -4.92 4.75
CA GLN A 198 -8.65 -6.22 4.85
C GLN A 198 -8.51 -7.04 3.56
N GLU A 199 -7.86 -8.20 3.66
CA GLU A 199 -7.81 -9.16 2.56
C GLU A 199 -9.16 -9.85 2.35
N ALA A 200 -9.33 -10.47 1.17
CA ALA A 200 -10.54 -11.23 0.85
C ALA A 200 -10.83 -12.35 1.87
N ARG A 201 -9.77 -13.00 2.38
CA ARG A 201 -9.83 -14.18 3.25
C ARG A 201 -8.64 -14.20 4.21
N GLY A 202 -8.75 -15.00 5.27
CA GLY A 202 -7.75 -15.06 6.34
C GLY A 202 -8.10 -14.13 7.49
N SER A 203 -7.13 -13.92 8.37
CA SER A 203 -7.22 -13.10 9.58
C SER A 203 -5.93 -12.30 9.72
N ALA A 204 -6.02 -11.13 10.36
CA ALA A 204 -4.86 -10.30 10.66
C ALA A 204 -3.84 -11.03 11.56
N ALA A 205 -2.55 -10.75 11.38
CA ALA A 205 -1.47 -11.45 12.07
C ALA A 205 -1.54 -11.26 13.60
N ASP A 206 -1.81 -10.03 14.06
CA ASP A 206 -2.03 -9.70 15.47
C ASP A 206 -3.23 -10.45 16.07
N GLU A 207 -4.34 -10.54 15.33
CA GLU A 207 -5.53 -11.29 15.73
C GLU A 207 -5.27 -12.80 15.82
N VAL A 208 -4.51 -13.36 14.87
CA VAL A 208 -4.09 -14.77 14.92
C VAL A 208 -3.16 -15.02 16.10
N ALA A 209 -2.24 -14.11 16.39
CA ALA A 209 -1.36 -14.23 17.55
C ALA A 209 -2.13 -14.19 18.88
N ALA A 210 -3.16 -13.33 18.97
CA ALA A 210 -3.97 -13.17 20.17
C ALA A 210 -5.00 -14.32 20.37
N HIS A 211 -5.56 -14.85 19.30
CA HIS A 211 -6.75 -15.72 19.35
C HIS A 211 -6.57 -17.09 18.69
N GLY A 212 -5.44 -17.34 18.03
CA GLY A 212 -5.17 -18.58 17.30
C GLY A 212 -6.28 -18.90 16.30
N SER A 213 -6.82 -20.12 16.35
CA SER A 213 -7.90 -20.56 15.45
C SER A 213 -9.24 -19.84 15.67
N ALA A 214 -9.38 -19.08 16.77
CA ALA A 214 -10.57 -18.29 17.05
C ALA A 214 -10.48 -16.84 16.52
N ALA A 215 -9.38 -16.47 15.85
CA ALA A 215 -9.21 -15.15 15.28
C ALA A 215 -10.35 -14.82 14.29
N PRO A 216 -10.92 -13.61 14.35
CA PRO A 216 -11.92 -13.19 13.37
C PRO A 216 -11.29 -13.17 11.98
N SER A 217 -12.05 -13.63 10.98
CA SER A 217 -11.63 -13.49 9.59
C SER A 217 -11.96 -12.09 9.07
N TRP A 218 -11.16 -11.56 8.13
CA TRP A 218 -11.51 -10.30 7.47
C TRP A 218 -12.90 -10.36 6.81
N ALA A 219 -13.32 -11.52 6.34
CA ALA A 219 -14.66 -11.71 5.79
C ALA A 219 -15.77 -11.52 6.84
N SER A 220 -15.60 -12.03 8.06
CA SER A 220 -16.55 -11.81 9.16
C SER A 220 -16.54 -10.36 9.65
N GLU A 221 -15.46 -9.63 9.43
CA GLU A 221 -15.30 -8.23 9.81
C GLU A 221 -15.89 -7.23 8.80
N ARG A 222 -16.50 -7.70 7.70
CA ARG A 222 -17.19 -6.88 6.70
C ARG A 222 -18.73 -6.93 6.81
N THR A 223 -19.23 -7.33 7.98
CA THR A 223 -20.65 -7.27 8.32
C THR A 223 -21.03 -5.87 8.81
N ASP A 224 -22.31 -5.51 8.70
CA ASP A 224 -22.81 -4.20 9.15
C ASP A 224 -22.46 -3.94 10.63
N ALA A 225 -22.58 -4.95 11.49
CA ALA A 225 -22.24 -4.86 12.91
C ALA A 225 -20.74 -4.64 13.16
N ALA A 226 -19.87 -5.36 12.43
CA ALA A 226 -18.43 -5.20 12.56
C ALA A 226 -17.96 -3.82 12.08
N LEU A 227 -18.46 -3.37 10.92
CA LEU A 227 -18.15 -2.05 10.36
C LEU A 227 -18.63 -0.91 11.26
N ALA A 228 -19.82 -1.03 11.86
CA ALA A 228 -20.29 -0.07 12.85
C ALA A 228 -19.38 0.00 14.10
N GLY A 229 -18.79 -1.13 14.52
CA GLY A 229 -17.80 -1.15 15.59
C GLY A 229 -16.51 -0.40 15.20
N PHE A 230 -16.02 -0.60 13.98
CA PHE A 230 -14.83 0.07 13.49
C PHE A 230 -14.97 1.59 13.31
N ALA A 231 -16.17 2.09 13.04
CA ALA A 231 -16.40 3.54 12.88
C ALA A 231 -16.08 4.37 14.13
N GLY A 232 -16.00 3.74 15.32
CA GLY A 232 -15.55 4.40 16.54
C GLY A 232 -14.02 4.47 16.70
N GLU A 233 -13.28 3.72 15.89
CA GLU A 233 -11.82 3.52 16.04
C GLU A 233 -11.03 3.96 14.80
N PHE A 234 -11.63 3.77 13.62
CA PHE A 234 -10.99 3.98 12.33
C PHE A 234 -11.82 4.92 11.45
N HIS A 235 -11.14 5.55 10.50
CA HIS A 235 -11.72 6.51 9.56
C HIS A 235 -12.11 5.85 8.23
N GLY A 236 -11.64 4.63 7.99
CA GLY A 236 -11.98 3.87 6.81
C GLY A 236 -11.53 2.42 6.86
N ILE A 237 -11.98 1.67 5.89
CA ILE A 237 -11.43 0.36 5.53
C ILE A 237 -10.83 0.45 4.14
N SER A 238 -9.91 -0.44 3.84
CA SER A 238 -9.44 -0.65 2.50
C SER A 238 -9.58 -2.13 2.18
N VAL A 239 -10.03 -2.46 0.96
CA VAL A 239 -10.26 -3.85 0.53
C VAL A 239 -9.68 -4.13 -0.84
N ASP A 240 -9.33 -5.39 -1.11
CA ASP A 240 -8.88 -5.80 -2.43
C ASP A 240 -9.99 -5.64 -3.50
N LEU A 241 -9.59 -5.46 -4.75
CA LEU A 241 -10.52 -5.27 -5.88
C LEU A 241 -11.55 -6.39 -6.05
N LYS A 242 -11.26 -7.64 -5.69
CA LYS A 242 -12.24 -8.74 -5.80
C LYS A 242 -13.31 -8.60 -4.74
N THR A 243 -12.95 -8.16 -3.53
CA THR A 243 -13.92 -7.86 -2.48
C THR A 243 -14.78 -6.65 -2.86
N LEU A 244 -14.17 -5.57 -3.38
CA LEU A 244 -14.90 -4.39 -3.83
C LEU A 244 -15.91 -4.70 -4.94
N MET A 245 -15.49 -5.50 -5.93
CA MET A 245 -16.25 -5.81 -7.14
C MET A 245 -16.99 -7.16 -7.05
N ALA A 246 -17.18 -7.70 -5.84
CA ALA A 246 -17.83 -8.99 -5.64
C ALA A 246 -19.29 -8.97 -6.13
N GLY A 247 -19.59 -9.78 -7.16
CA GLY A 247 -20.92 -9.84 -7.76
C GLY A 247 -21.26 -8.63 -8.64
N VAL A 248 -20.25 -7.87 -9.07
CA VAL A 248 -20.39 -6.64 -9.84
C VAL A 248 -19.76 -6.80 -11.22
N ASP A 249 -20.54 -6.53 -12.26
CA ASP A 249 -20.04 -6.51 -13.64
C ASP A 249 -19.43 -5.14 -13.99
N SER A 250 -18.36 -5.16 -14.78
CA SER A 250 -17.80 -3.93 -15.36
C SER A 250 -18.77 -3.29 -16.36
N ALA A 251 -18.90 -1.97 -16.33
CA ALA A 251 -19.73 -1.20 -17.26
C ALA A 251 -18.87 -0.65 -18.41
N ALA A 252 -19.49 -0.25 -19.52
CA ALA A 252 -18.77 0.43 -20.60
C ALA A 252 -18.25 1.81 -20.13
N VAL A 253 -17.14 2.28 -20.71
CA VAL A 253 -16.57 3.59 -20.35
C VAL A 253 -17.60 4.72 -20.52
N ALA A 254 -18.42 4.69 -21.57
CA ALA A 254 -19.44 5.71 -21.83
C ALA A 254 -20.71 5.60 -20.96
N ASP A 255 -20.86 4.56 -20.13
CA ASP A 255 -22.04 4.38 -19.27
C ASP A 255 -21.87 5.21 -17.99
N PRO A 256 -22.62 6.31 -17.78
CA PRO A 256 -22.40 7.20 -16.65
C PRO A 256 -23.00 6.67 -15.33
N ARG A 257 -23.72 5.53 -15.37
CA ARG A 257 -24.46 5.05 -14.21
C ARG A 257 -23.51 4.62 -13.08
N PRO A 258 -23.85 4.95 -11.81
CA PRO A 258 -23.15 4.39 -10.66
C PRO A 258 -23.16 2.86 -10.70
N ILE A 259 -22.08 2.26 -10.22
CA ILE A 259 -21.97 0.82 -10.04
C ILE A 259 -22.23 0.52 -8.56
N ARG A 260 -23.15 -0.39 -8.28
CA ARG A 260 -23.46 -0.73 -6.89
C ARG A 260 -22.41 -1.67 -6.32
N SER A 261 -21.72 -1.26 -5.25
CA SER A 261 -20.84 -2.14 -4.47
C SER A 261 -21.37 -2.29 -3.05
N VAL A 262 -21.66 -3.53 -2.64
CA VAL A 262 -22.24 -3.82 -1.32
C VAL A 262 -21.31 -3.37 -0.19
N ILE A 263 -20.00 -3.57 -0.33
CA ILE A 263 -19.05 -3.19 0.71
C ILE A 263 -18.93 -1.67 0.83
N VAL A 264 -18.97 -0.94 -0.29
CA VAL A 264 -18.98 0.54 -0.28
C VAL A 264 -20.21 1.05 0.44
N GLU A 265 -21.40 0.57 0.07
CA GLU A 265 -22.65 0.99 0.71
C GLU A 265 -22.66 0.71 2.22
N ARG A 266 -22.19 -0.46 2.64
CA ARG A 266 -22.14 -0.83 4.07
C ARG A 266 -21.18 0.03 4.87
N ALA A 267 -19.96 0.23 4.37
CA ALA A 267 -18.96 1.03 5.04
C ALA A 267 -19.38 2.51 5.10
N HIS A 268 -19.90 3.06 4.00
CA HIS A 268 -20.46 4.41 3.99
C HIS A 268 -21.63 4.58 4.95
N ALA A 269 -22.53 3.58 5.04
CA ALA A 269 -23.62 3.59 6.01
C ALA A 269 -23.14 3.58 7.47
N ALA A 270 -21.96 3.00 7.73
CA ALA A 270 -21.29 3.05 9.03
C ALA A 270 -20.46 4.32 9.25
N GLY A 271 -20.32 5.20 8.24
CA GLY A 271 -19.50 6.41 8.33
C GLY A 271 -18.01 6.20 8.04
N LEU A 272 -17.63 5.05 7.46
CA LEU A 272 -16.26 4.72 7.10
C LEU A 272 -15.99 5.04 5.63
N ALA A 273 -14.85 5.68 5.34
CA ALA A 273 -14.35 5.77 3.97
C ALA A 273 -13.93 4.38 3.45
N VAL A 274 -14.01 4.18 2.13
CA VAL A 274 -13.56 2.95 1.49
C VAL A 274 -12.44 3.24 0.50
N TYR A 275 -11.36 2.49 0.65
CA TYR A 275 -10.25 2.48 -0.28
C TYR A 275 -10.14 1.10 -0.95
N THR A 276 -9.44 1.00 -2.08
CA THR A 276 -9.20 -0.29 -2.72
C THR A 276 -7.86 -0.38 -3.43
N TRP A 277 -7.26 -1.57 -3.39
CA TRP A 277 -6.03 -1.89 -4.09
C TRP A 277 -6.18 -3.16 -4.96
N THR A 278 -5.45 -3.31 -6.06
CA THR A 278 -4.59 -2.31 -6.73
C THR A 278 -4.96 -2.25 -8.20
N LEU A 279 -5.22 -1.05 -8.71
CA LEU A 279 -5.47 -0.81 -10.12
C LEU A 279 -4.19 -1.00 -10.93
N ARG A 280 -4.20 -2.02 -11.79
CA ARG A 280 -3.09 -2.41 -12.66
C ARG A 280 -3.60 -2.68 -14.08
N PRO A 281 -3.03 -2.03 -15.12
CA PRO A 281 -3.55 -2.12 -16.48
C PRO A 281 -3.18 -3.42 -17.20
N GLU A 282 -2.18 -4.16 -16.71
CA GLU A 282 -1.67 -5.36 -17.36
C GLU A 282 -2.70 -6.51 -17.31
N ASN A 283 -2.82 -7.26 -18.40
CA ASN A 283 -3.75 -8.38 -18.54
C ASN A 283 -3.67 -9.39 -17.39
N ARG A 284 -2.47 -9.60 -16.83
CA ARG A 284 -2.24 -10.49 -15.70
C ARG A 284 -3.12 -10.16 -14.48
N PHE A 285 -3.48 -8.90 -14.30
CA PHE A 285 -4.24 -8.40 -13.15
C PHE A 285 -5.71 -8.11 -13.48
N LEU A 286 -6.06 -7.98 -14.76
CA LEU A 286 -7.44 -7.70 -15.17
C LEU A 286 -8.36 -8.94 -15.10
N PRO A 287 -9.67 -8.74 -14.86
CA PRO A 287 -10.69 -9.76 -15.06
C PRO A 287 -10.62 -10.35 -16.47
N ALA A 288 -10.89 -11.66 -16.61
CA ALA A 288 -10.71 -12.37 -17.88
C ALA A 288 -11.41 -11.71 -19.10
N PRO A 289 -12.65 -11.18 -19.00
CA PRO A 289 -13.32 -10.51 -20.13
C PRO A 289 -12.66 -9.20 -20.58
N LEU A 290 -11.79 -8.62 -19.76
CA LEU A 290 -11.12 -7.35 -20.01
C LEU A 290 -9.69 -7.54 -20.53
N ARG A 291 -9.23 -8.78 -20.73
CA ARG A 291 -7.89 -9.06 -21.25
C ARG A 291 -7.85 -8.91 -22.77
N ARG A 292 -6.76 -8.35 -23.32
CA ARG A 292 -6.57 -8.07 -24.75
C ARG A 292 -5.24 -8.62 -25.27
N GLY A 293 -5.15 -9.04 -26.53
CA GLY A 293 -3.86 -9.30 -27.19
C GLY A 293 -3.05 -10.52 -26.70
N GLY A 294 -3.55 -11.30 -25.74
CA GLY A 294 -2.97 -12.60 -25.32
C GLY A 294 -1.70 -12.55 -24.46
N ASP A 295 -0.90 -11.49 -24.56
CA ASP A 295 0.26 -11.26 -23.70
C ASP A 295 -0.16 -10.82 -22.30
N VAL A 296 0.38 -11.45 -21.26
CA VAL A 296 0.06 -11.15 -19.86
C VAL A 296 0.58 -9.79 -19.39
N ALA A 297 1.66 -9.28 -20.01
CA ALA A 297 2.28 -7.99 -19.70
C ALA A 297 1.59 -6.82 -20.42
N ALA A 298 0.99 -7.07 -21.59
CA ALA A 298 0.28 -6.05 -22.33
C ALA A 298 -0.90 -5.46 -21.52
N HIS A 299 -1.17 -4.18 -21.73
CA HIS A 299 -2.33 -3.53 -21.16
C HIS A 299 -3.61 -4.09 -21.80
N GLY A 300 -4.57 -4.48 -20.96
CA GLY A 300 -5.90 -4.88 -21.42
C GLY A 300 -6.87 -3.69 -21.52
N ASP A 301 -8.16 -3.97 -21.33
CA ASP A 301 -9.22 -2.96 -21.25
C ASP A 301 -9.26 -2.31 -19.85
N TRP A 302 -8.12 -1.73 -19.48
CA TRP A 302 -7.91 -1.12 -18.17
C TRP A 302 -8.81 0.09 -17.96
N GLU A 303 -9.12 0.86 -19.01
CA GLU A 303 -9.96 2.06 -18.90
C GLU A 303 -11.35 1.66 -18.43
N ARG A 304 -11.95 0.64 -19.06
CA ARG A 304 -13.23 0.06 -18.63
C ARG A 304 -13.19 -0.44 -17.18
N TRP A 305 -12.10 -1.10 -16.80
CA TRP A 305 -11.94 -1.61 -15.45
C TRP A 305 -11.86 -0.49 -14.41
N PHE A 306 -10.97 0.49 -14.63
CA PHE A 306 -10.69 1.57 -13.69
C PHE A 306 -11.92 2.47 -13.53
N THR A 307 -12.60 2.83 -14.63
CA THR A 307 -13.84 3.62 -14.54
C THR A 307 -14.95 2.85 -13.82
N SER A 308 -15.02 1.52 -13.99
CA SER A 308 -16.01 0.70 -13.26
C SER A 308 -15.74 0.72 -11.75
N VAL A 309 -14.48 0.56 -11.34
CA VAL A 309 -14.07 0.64 -9.94
C VAL A 309 -14.40 2.01 -9.35
N LEU A 310 -14.06 3.10 -10.06
CA LEU A 310 -14.35 4.46 -9.61
C LEU A 310 -15.85 4.75 -9.48
N ARG A 311 -16.68 4.18 -10.36
CA ARG A 311 -18.15 4.30 -10.31
C ARG A 311 -18.80 3.58 -9.13
N THR A 312 -18.04 2.77 -8.39
CA THR A 312 -18.55 2.18 -7.13
C THR A 312 -18.80 3.24 -6.05
N GLY A 313 -18.24 4.44 -6.20
CA GLY A 313 -18.27 5.48 -5.17
C GLY A 313 -17.14 5.37 -4.15
N VAL A 314 -16.16 4.49 -4.37
CA VAL A 314 -14.96 4.35 -3.53
C VAL A 314 -14.26 5.71 -3.30
N ASP A 315 -13.77 5.95 -2.08
CA ASP A 315 -13.16 7.21 -1.67
C ASP A 315 -11.70 7.34 -2.10
N GLY A 316 -10.99 6.22 -2.24
CA GLY A 316 -9.62 6.19 -2.77
C GLY A 316 -9.27 4.91 -3.52
N VAL A 317 -8.42 5.03 -4.54
CA VAL A 317 -7.89 3.89 -5.30
C VAL A 317 -6.37 3.92 -5.29
N PHE A 318 -5.77 2.79 -4.98
CA PHE A 318 -4.33 2.56 -5.13
C PHE A 318 -4.05 2.11 -6.56
N ALA A 319 -3.10 2.76 -7.24
CA ALA A 319 -2.74 2.46 -8.61
C ALA A 319 -1.23 2.46 -8.81
N ASP A 320 -0.72 1.46 -9.52
CA ASP A 320 0.70 1.40 -9.91
C ASP A 320 1.00 2.41 -11.04
N HIS A 321 -0.02 2.77 -11.82
CA HIS A 321 0.04 3.76 -12.90
C HIS A 321 -0.88 4.95 -12.56
N PRO A 322 -0.42 5.92 -11.76
CA PRO A 322 -1.27 7.02 -11.28
C PRO A 322 -1.84 7.87 -12.42
N ASP A 323 -1.11 8.05 -13.53
CA ASP A 323 -1.57 8.75 -14.73
C ASP A 323 -2.83 8.12 -15.34
N LEU A 324 -2.86 6.79 -15.42
CA LEU A 324 -4.02 6.06 -15.94
C LEU A 324 -5.23 6.16 -15.00
N ALA A 325 -4.99 6.13 -13.68
CA ALA A 325 -6.05 6.30 -12.69
C ALA A 325 -6.60 7.75 -12.68
N VAL A 326 -5.74 8.76 -12.81
CA VAL A 326 -6.14 10.17 -12.98
C VAL A 326 -6.97 10.35 -14.25
N ARG A 327 -6.55 9.73 -15.36
CA ARG A 327 -7.34 9.72 -16.60
C ARG A 327 -8.70 9.06 -16.41
N ALA A 328 -8.75 7.85 -15.84
CA ALA A 328 -10.01 7.15 -15.59
C ALA A 328 -10.95 7.98 -14.69
N ARG A 329 -10.41 8.64 -13.68
CA ARG A 329 -11.16 9.56 -12.82
C ARG A 329 -11.75 10.74 -13.57
N SER A 330 -11.02 11.34 -14.52
CA SER A 330 -11.55 12.41 -15.38
C SER A 330 -12.72 11.97 -16.26
N LEU A 331 -12.77 10.67 -16.62
CA LEU A 331 -13.86 10.08 -17.42
C LEU A 331 -15.12 9.75 -16.59
N VAL A 332 -15.00 9.67 -15.26
CA VAL A 332 -16.13 9.43 -14.35
C VAL A 332 -16.68 10.72 -13.76
N GLY A 333 -15.81 11.72 -13.52
CA GLY A 333 -16.17 13.02 -12.96
C GLY A 333 -16.54 14.11 -13.98
N GLY A 334 -16.56 13.79 -15.26
CA GLY A 334 -17.03 14.66 -16.35
C GLY A 334 -18.52 14.52 -16.65
#